data_AF-A0A7C1XSF2-F1
#
_entry.id   AF-A0A7C1XSF2-F1
#
_cell.length_a   1.000
_cell.length_b   1.000
_cell.length_c   1.000
_cell.angle_alpha   90.00
_cell.angle_beta   90.00
_cell.angle_gamma   90.00
#
_symmetry.space_group_name_H-M   'P 1'
#
loop_
_entity.id
_entity.type
_entity.pdbx_description
1 polymer ?
#
loop_
_entity_poly.entity_id
_entity_poly.type
_entity_poly.pdbx_seq_one_letter_code
_entity_poly.pdbx_strand_id
1 'polypeptide(L)'
;MSLRCETGPRGRHEVVISENAAAKEAHKALFRFDDDAYRVSPESLFDSLRRSVADGALRIHVSGGWEWMLRLALWKDGRPSRGEVFFLLKGLGLGDDDLRPFSSSDCNDIFHCLYYGQRFDVLRRLCGKASEVSQARAAADAGVRISCHLVAEDAGLIVASSL
;
A
#
# COMPACT_ATOMS: atom_id res chain seq x y z
N MET A 1 -8.65 -33.95 17.53
CA MET A 1 -9.39 -32.71 17.82
C MET A 1 -9.04 -31.68 16.76
N SER A 2 -9.96 -31.39 15.84
CA SER A 2 -9.79 -30.37 14.81
C SER A 2 -10.48 -29.10 15.31
N LEU A 3 -9.70 -28.06 15.60
CA LEU A 3 -10.21 -26.74 15.94
C LEU A 3 -10.69 -26.07 14.65
N ARG A 4 -11.93 -26.38 14.25
CA ARG A 4 -12.64 -25.58 13.26
C ARG A 4 -13.22 -24.38 13.99
N CYS A 5 -12.59 -23.21 13.79
CA CYS A 5 -13.23 -21.94 14.11
C CYS A 5 -14.47 -21.81 13.21
N GLU A 6 -15.65 -22.02 13.78
CA GLU A 6 -16.92 -21.66 13.15
C GLU A 6 -16.96 -20.15 13.03
N THR A 7 -16.68 -19.66 11.82
CA THR A 7 -16.86 -18.26 11.47
C THR A 7 -18.21 -18.14 10.76
N GLY A 8 -18.99 -17.14 11.15
CA GLY A 8 -20.33 -16.89 10.63
C GLY A 8 -20.38 -16.71 9.11
N PRO A 9 -21.58 -16.61 8.53
CA PRO A 9 -21.74 -16.70 7.08
C PRO A 9 -21.14 -15.47 6.36
N ARG A 10 -20.15 -15.73 5.50
CA ARG A 10 -19.81 -14.99 4.26
C ARG A 10 -18.81 -13.81 4.26
N GLY A 11 -17.98 -13.61 5.29
CA GLY A 11 -16.84 -12.68 5.19
C GLY A 11 -15.58 -13.35 4.62
N ARG A 12 -14.90 -12.77 3.62
CA ARG A 12 -13.58 -13.24 3.18
C ARG A 12 -12.53 -12.85 4.22
N HIS A 13 -11.83 -13.83 4.78
CA HIS A 13 -10.78 -13.59 5.79
C HIS A 13 -9.60 -12.78 5.24
N GLU A 14 -9.31 -12.92 3.95
CA GLU A 14 -8.19 -12.27 3.27
C GLU A 14 -8.67 -11.60 1.98
N VAL A 15 -8.37 -10.31 1.84
CA VAL A 15 -8.77 -9.48 0.69
C VAL A 15 -7.54 -8.77 0.14
N VAL A 16 -7.43 -8.69 -1.18
CA VAL A 16 -6.41 -7.88 -1.87
C VAL A 16 -7.11 -6.73 -2.60
N ILE A 17 -6.72 -5.51 -2.28
CA ILE A 17 -7.14 -4.29 -2.97
C ILE A 17 -5.97 -3.87 -3.87
N SER A 18 -6.19 -3.88 -5.18
CA SER A 18 -5.16 -3.52 -6.16
C SER A 18 -5.54 -2.24 -6.90
N GLU A 19 -4.58 -1.36 -7.11
CA GLU A 19 -4.77 -0.11 -7.87
C GLU A 19 -5.27 -0.35 -9.29
N ASN A 20 -4.64 -1.29 -9.98
CA ASN A 20 -4.94 -1.63 -11.36
C ASN A 20 -4.62 -3.12 -11.61
N ALA A 21 -4.88 -3.57 -12.84
CA ALA A 21 -4.63 -4.95 -13.24
C ALA A 21 -3.14 -5.33 -13.11
N ALA A 22 -2.21 -4.44 -13.43
CA ALA A 22 -0.78 -4.72 -13.30
C ALA A 22 -0.37 -4.95 -11.83
N ALA A 23 -0.85 -4.12 -10.91
CA ALA A 23 -0.61 -4.29 -9.48
C ALA A 23 -1.27 -5.56 -8.90
N LYS A 24 -2.42 -5.97 -9.46
CA LYS A 24 -3.04 -7.26 -9.14
C LYS A 24 -2.13 -8.40 -9.58
N GLU A 25 -1.71 -8.44 -10.84
CA GLU A 25 -0.92 -9.55 -11.39
C GLU A 25 0.46 -9.64 -10.71
N ALA A 26 1.10 -8.51 -10.42
CA ALA A 26 2.36 -8.46 -9.67
C ALA A 26 2.21 -9.11 -8.28
N HIS A 27 1.13 -8.80 -7.56
CA HIS A 27 0.85 -9.41 -6.26
C HIS A 27 0.50 -10.89 -6.38
N LYS A 28 -0.33 -11.26 -7.36
CA LYS A 28 -0.74 -12.64 -7.61
C LYS A 28 0.43 -13.55 -7.97
N ALA A 29 1.39 -13.07 -8.75
CA ALA A 29 2.59 -13.82 -9.10
C ALA A 29 3.39 -14.25 -7.85
N LEU A 30 3.41 -13.42 -6.81
CA LEU A 30 4.18 -13.66 -5.59
C LEU A 30 3.39 -14.44 -4.52
N PHE A 31 2.16 -14.02 -4.22
CA PHE A 31 1.37 -14.56 -3.10
C PHE A 31 0.37 -15.64 -3.48
N ARG A 32 -0.02 -15.71 -4.77
CA ARG A 32 -0.86 -16.78 -5.34
C ARG A 32 -2.19 -17.04 -4.63
N PHE A 33 -2.80 -16.00 -4.03
CA PHE A 33 -4.17 -16.11 -3.54
C PHE A 33 -5.17 -16.40 -4.67
N ASP A 34 -6.34 -16.92 -4.30
CA ASP A 34 -7.44 -17.16 -5.24
C ASP A 34 -7.91 -15.86 -5.90
N ASP A 35 -8.34 -15.95 -7.16
CA ASP A 35 -8.74 -14.76 -7.94
C ASP A 35 -9.88 -13.98 -7.29
N ASP A 36 -10.71 -14.68 -6.54
CA ASP A 36 -11.86 -14.11 -5.88
C ASP A 36 -11.41 -13.17 -4.74
N ALA A 37 -10.26 -13.42 -4.09
CA ALA A 37 -9.69 -12.54 -3.07
C ALA A 37 -9.28 -11.15 -3.61
N TYR A 38 -9.08 -11.00 -4.93
CA TYR A 38 -8.62 -9.76 -5.54
C TYR A 38 -9.78 -8.85 -5.94
N ARG A 39 -9.63 -7.57 -5.61
CA ARG A 39 -10.48 -6.47 -6.04
C ARG A 39 -9.57 -5.42 -6.68
N VAL A 40 -9.64 -5.26 -8.00
CA VAL A 40 -9.07 -4.08 -8.65
C VAL A 40 -10.03 -2.93 -8.39
N SER A 41 -9.58 -1.86 -7.73
CA SER A 41 -10.47 -0.80 -7.25
C SER A 41 -10.63 0.30 -8.29
N PRO A 42 -11.78 0.42 -8.99
CA PRO A 42 -12.11 1.62 -9.75
C PRO A 42 -12.56 2.79 -8.85
N GLU A 43 -12.85 2.50 -7.57
CA GLU A 43 -13.35 3.43 -6.55
C GLU A 43 -12.22 4.03 -5.70
N SER A 44 -12.55 5.02 -4.84
CA SER A 44 -11.60 5.56 -3.86
C SER A 44 -10.98 4.44 -3.02
N LEU A 45 -9.65 4.42 -3.00
CA LEU A 45 -8.80 3.53 -2.19
C LEU A 45 -9.29 3.39 -0.74
N PHE A 46 -9.66 4.50 -0.11
CA PHE A 46 -10.05 4.52 1.29
C PHE A 46 -11.44 3.93 1.52
N ASP A 47 -12.36 4.09 0.57
CA ASP A 47 -13.68 3.47 0.65
C ASP A 47 -13.59 1.95 0.45
N SER A 48 -12.75 1.48 -0.48
CA SER A 48 -12.45 0.06 -0.65
C SER A 48 -11.85 -0.56 0.62
N LEU A 49 -10.98 0.17 1.33
CA LEU A 49 -10.44 -0.24 2.62
C LEU A 49 -11.54 -0.36 3.69
N ARG A 50 -12.31 0.72 3.90
CA ARG A 50 -13.38 0.75 4.90
C ARG A 50 -14.44 -0.32 4.64
N ARG A 51 -14.83 -0.50 3.39
CA ARG A 51 -15.79 -1.54 2.98
C ARG A 51 -15.24 -2.93 3.29
N SER A 52 -13.98 -3.21 2.97
CA SER A 52 -13.37 -4.51 3.26
C SER A 52 -13.32 -4.80 4.77
N VAL A 53 -13.06 -3.80 5.61
CA VAL A 53 -13.16 -3.92 7.07
C VAL A 53 -14.60 -4.18 7.51
N ALA A 54 -15.57 -3.43 6.99
CA ALA A 54 -16.99 -3.60 7.32
C ALA A 54 -17.56 -4.96 6.85
N ASP A 55 -17.04 -5.51 5.74
CA ASP A 55 -17.36 -6.84 5.22
C ASP A 55 -16.76 -7.97 6.10
N GLY A 56 -15.97 -7.63 7.13
CA GLY A 56 -15.39 -8.59 8.08
C GLY A 56 -14.05 -9.19 7.65
N ALA A 57 -13.27 -8.51 6.79
CA ALA A 57 -11.93 -8.97 6.44
C ALA A 57 -11.02 -8.98 7.67
N LEU A 58 -10.23 -10.05 7.86
CA LEU A 58 -9.23 -10.16 8.94
C LEU A 58 -7.85 -9.70 8.49
N ARG A 59 -7.56 -9.85 7.19
CA ARG A 59 -6.34 -9.36 6.56
C ARG A 59 -6.64 -8.68 5.23
N ILE A 60 -6.07 -7.50 5.04
CA ILE A 60 -6.19 -6.73 3.80
C ILE A 60 -4.79 -6.48 3.26
N HIS A 61 -4.55 -6.90 2.03
CA HIS A 61 -3.36 -6.56 1.26
C HIS A 61 -3.73 -5.40 0.35
N VAL A 62 -2.88 -4.38 0.30
CA VAL A 62 -3.01 -3.27 -0.66
C VAL A 62 -1.82 -3.32 -1.59
N SER A 63 -2.04 -3.50 -2.88
CA SER A 63 -0.99 -3.44 -3.90
C SER A 63 -1.21 -2.26 -4.84
N GLY A 64 -0.19 -1.42 -5.00
CA GLY A 64 -0.30 -0.22 -5.83
C GLY A 64 1.04 0.45 -6.05
N GLY A 65 1.05 1.42 -6.96
CA GLY A 65 2.20 2.22 -7.31
C GLY A 65 2.56 3.27 -6.26
N TRP A 66 3.54 4.09 -6.64
CA TRP A 66 4.14 5.11 -5.79
C TRP A 66 3.11 6.09 -5.20
N GLU A 67 2.25 6.66 -6.05
CA GLU A 67 1.27 7.64 -5.62
C GLU A 67 0.26 7.05 -4.62
N TRP A 68 -0.20 5.82 -4.84
CA TRP A 68 -1.08 5.10 -3.91
C TRP A 68 -0.44 4.91 -2.54
N MET A 69 0.83 4.50 -2.50
CA MET A 69 1.54 4.34 -1.22
C MET A 69 1.72 5.67 -0.49
N LEU A 70 2.00 6.76 -1.21
CA LEU A 70 2.06 8.10 -0.62
C LEU A 70 0.70 8.54 -0.06
N ARG A 71 -0.39 8.31 -0.82
CA ARG A 71 -1.76 8.62 -0.39
C ARG A 71 -2.13 7.87 0.88
N LEU A 72 -1.79 6.58 0.99
CA LEU A 72 -2.03 5.79 2.20
C LEU A 72 -1.20 6.28 3.39
N ALA A 73 0.10 6.52 3.18
CA ALA A 73 1.01 6.99 4.23
C ALA A 73 0.63 8.38 4.77
N LEU A 74 -0.02 9.20 3.95
CA LEU A 74 -0.52 10.53 4.34
C LEU A 74 -2.02 10.53 4.69
N TRP A 75 -2.71 9.41 4.49
CA TRP A 75 -4.17 9.30 4.57
C TRP A 75 -4.91 10.40 3.78
N LYS A 76 -4.62 10.51 2.48
CA LYS A 76 -5.10 11.57 1.61
C LYS A 76 -5.75 11.03 0.33
N ASP A 77 -7.03 11.38 0.12
CA ASP A 77 -7.79 10.99 -1.08
C ASP A 77 -7.22 11.57 -2.37
N GLY A 78 -6.74 12.82 -2.36
CA GLY A 78 -6.14 13.47 -3.52
C GLY A 78 -4.64 13.21 -3.66
N ARG A 79 -4.07 13.64 -4.80
CA ARG A 79 -2.62 13.64 -5.02
C ARG A 79 -1.91 14.43 -3.91
N PRO A 80 -0.94 13.84 -3.20
CA PRO A 80 -0.13 14.56 -2.23
C PRO A 80 0.64 15.72 -2.87
N SER A 81 0.74 16.84 -2.16
CA SER A 81 1.60 17.95 -2.57
C SER A 81 3.06 17.60 -2.35
N ARG A 82 3.95 18.26 -3.11
CA ARG A 82 5.40 18.08 -2.98
C ARG A 82 5.89 18.29 -1.54
N GLY A 83 5.37 19.30 -0.85
CA GLY A 83 5.74 19.60 0.54
C GLY A 83 5.39 18.45 1.49
N GLU A 84 4.20 17.85 1.33
CA GLU A 84 3.78 16.68 2.12
C GLU A 84 4.65 15.45 1.81
N VAL A 85 4.95 15.20 0.53
CA VAL A 85 5.85 14.10 0.12
C VAL A 85 7.24 14.30 0.70
N PHE A 86 7.81 15.50 0.60
CA PHE A 86 9.15 15.81 1.13
C PHE A 86 9.18 15.63 2.65
N PHE A 87 8.18 16.15 3.36
CA PHE A 87 8.08 16.00 4.79
C PHE A 87 7.99 14.52 5.22
N LEU A 88 7.15 13.75 4.53
CA LEU A 88 7.04 12.30 4.76
C LEU A 88 8.38 11.61 4.53
N LEU A 89 9.02 11.82 3.37
CA LEU A 89 10.25 11.12 3.01
C LEU A 89 11.43 11.48 3.94
N LYS A 90 11.47 12.71 4.44
CA LYS A 90 12.41 13.09 5.52
C LYS A 90 12.20 12.25 6.76
N GLY A 91 10.93 12.08 7.18
CA GLY A 91 10.57 11.18 8.28
C GLY A 91 10.92 9.71 8.04
N LEU A 92 11.10 9.31 6.78
CA LEU A 92 11.52 7.95 6.40
C LEU A 92 13.03 7.79 6.23
N GLY A 93 13.82 8.85 6.41
CA GLY A 93 15.28 8.82 6.45
C GLY A 93 15.99 9.46 5.25
N LEU A 94 15.29 10.25 4.43
CA LEU A 94 15.94 11.12 3.44
C LEU A 94 16.36 12.46 4.06
N GLY A 95 17.54 12.94 3.69
CA GLY A 95 18.02 14.27 4.05
C GLY A 95 17.52 15.35 3.10
N ASP A 96 17.81 16.61 3.44
CA ASP A 96 17.59 17.74 2.54
C ASP A 96 18.39 17.60 1.23
N ASP A 97 19.61 17.07 1.31
CA ASP A 97 20.47 16.90 0.14
C ASP A 97 19.98 15.79 -0.81
N ASP A 98 19.32 14.75 -0.28
CA ASP A 98 18.66 13.73 -1.09
C ASP A 98 17.48 14.33 -1.88
N LEU A 99 16.75 15.28 -1.28
CA LEU A 99 15.51 15.83 -1.83
C LEU A 99 15.70 17.11 -2.66
N ARG A 100 16.81 17.84 -2.44
CA ARG A 100 17.14 19.09 -3.14
C ARG A 100 17.06 18.99 -4.67
N PRO A 101 17.53 17.90 -5.33
CA PRO A 101 17.43 17.76 -6.79
C PRO A 101 15.99 17.76 -7.31
N PHE A 102 15.01 17.38 -6.48
CA PHE A 102 13.61 17.24 -6.86
C PHE A 102 12.76 18.48 -6.52
N SER A 103 13.40 19.57 -6.12
CA SER A 103 12.72 20.79 -5.67
C SER A 103 11.79 21.41 -6.72
N SER A 104 12.03 21.16 -8.00
CA SER A 104 11.21 21.58 -9.14
C SER A 104 10.67 20.43 -10.01
N SER A 105 10.95 19.19 -9.65
CA SER A 105 10.61 17.98 -10.43
C SER A 105 9.24 17.39 -10.05
N ASP A 106 8.79 16.39 -10.80
CA ASP A 106 7.63 15.60 -10.43
C ASP A 106 7.98 14.67 -9.25
N CYS A 107 7.04 14.43 -8.34
CA CYS A 107 7.27 13.53 -7.20
C CYS A 107 7.49 12.07 -7.62
N ASN A 108 7.09 11.69 -8.84
CA ASN A 108 7.36 10.38 -9.42
C ASN A 108 8.84 10.18 -9.77
N ASP A 109 9.59 11.26 -10.05
CA ASP A 109 11.03 11.17 -10.31
C ASP A 109 11.81 10.69 -9.07
N ILE A 110 11.27 10.99 -7.88
CA ILE A 110 11.83 10.53 -6.61
C ILE A 110 11.74 9.00 -6.52
N PHE A 111 10.62 8.40 -6.95
CA PHE A 111 10.49 6.94 -6.97
C PHE A 111 11.58 6.30 -7.82
N HIS A 112 11.80 6.79 -9.05
CA HIS A 112 12.84 6.26 -9.92
C HIS A 112 14.23 6.41 -9.32
N CYS A 113 14.52 7.54 -8.68
CA CYS A 113 15.78 7.75 -7.97
C CYS A 113 15.97 6.74 -6.83
N LEU A 114 14.94 6.51 -6.01
CA LEU A 114 15.00 5.54 -4.92
C LEU A 114 15.13 4.10 -5.44
N TYR A 115 14.38 3.76 -6.48
CA TYR A 115 14.37 2.41 -7.07
C TYR A 115 15.71 2.07 -7.73
N TYR A 116 16.18 2.89 -8.67
CA TYR A 116 17.43 2.64 -9.38
C TYR A 116 18.66 2.94 -8.52
N GLY A 117 18.54 3.85 -7.56
CA GLY A 117 19.53 4.07 -6.50
C GLY A 117 19.55 2.99 -5.41
N GLN A 118 18.72 1.94 -5.54
CA GLN A 118 18.62 0.80 -4.63
C GLN A 118 18.32 1.17 -3.16
N ARG A 119 17.64 2.30 -2.93
CA ARG A 119 17.18 2.77 -1.61
C ARG A 119 15.90 2.06 -1.18
N PHE A 120 15.89 0.72 -1.28
CA PHE A 120 14.75 -0.13 -0.94
C PHE A 120 14.37 -0.07 0.54
N ASP A 121 15.31 0.31 1.41
CA ASP A 121 15.05 0.56 2.83
C ASP A 121 14.02 1.70 3.02
N VAL A 122 14.16 2.79 2.28
CA VAL A 122 13.21 3.92 2.29
C VAL A 122 11.85 3.49 1.74
N LEU A 123 11.83 2.72 0.64
CA LEU A 123 10.61 2.20 0.04
C LEU A 123 9.86 1.22 0.98
N ARG A 124 10.58 0.36 1.72
CA ARG A 124 9.99 -0.50 2.75
C ARG A 124 9.42 0.30 3.92
N ARG A 125 10.14 1.33 4.37
CA ARG A 125 9.63 2.24 5.41
C ARG A 125 8.37 2.98 4.96
N LEU A 126 8.27 3.37 3.69
CA LEU A 126 7.04 3.93 3.13
C LEU A 126 5.89 2.94 3.21
N CYS A 127 6.09 1.68 2.79
CA CYS A 127 5.08 0.63 2.89
C CYS A 127 4.65 0.41 4.35
N GLY A 128 5.62 0.35 5.27
CA GLY A 128 5.37 0.26 6.71
C GLY A 128 4.53 1.43 7.23
N LYS A 129 4.85 2.66 6.81
CA LYS A 129 4.09 3.85 7.21
C LYS A 129 2.67 3.84 6.64
N ALA A 130 2.51 3.48 5.37
CA ALA A 130 1.22 3.31 4.73
C ALA A 130 0.36 2.27 5.47
N SER A 131 0.95 1.14 5.85
CA SER A 131 0.30 0.07 6.60
C SER A 131 -0.14 0.54 7.99
N GLU A 132 0.75 1.18 8.75
CA GLU A 132 0.49 1.70 10.10
C GLU A 132 -0.67 2.72 10.08
N VAL A 133 -0.59 3.70 9.17
CA VAL A 133 -1.60 4.75 9.05
C VAL A 133 -2.94 4.18 8.61
N SER A 134 -2.93 3.28 7.62
CA SER A 134 -4.16 2.63 7.15
C SER A 134 -4.82 1.82 8.25
N GLN A 135 -4.04 1.08 9.05
CA GLN A 135 -4.57 0.30 10.15
C GLN A 135 -5.17 1.19 11.24
N ALA A 136 -4.47 2.25 11.62
CA ALA A 136 -4.94 3.21 12.62
C ALA A 136 -6.20 3.98 12.17
N ARG A 137 -6.41 4.18 10.87
CA ARG A 137 -7.52 5.01 10.34
C ARG A 137 -8.71 4.21 9.83
N ALA A 138 -8.48 3.02 9.27
CA ALA A 138 -9.53 2.18 8.71
C ALA A 138 -9.98 1.05 9.65
N ALA A 139 -9.12 0.61 10.58
CA ALA A 139 -9.28 -0.66 11.28
C ALA A 139 -8.92 -0.62 12.77
N ALA A 140 -8.87 0.56 13.40
CA ALA A 140 -8.40 0.75 14.78
C ALA A 140 -9.00 -0.25 15.79
N ASP A 141 -10.30 -0.50 15.69
CA ASP A 141 -11.06 -1.33 16.63
C ASP A 141 -11.43 -2.72 16.08
N ALA A 142 -11.02 -3.03 14.84
CA ALA A 142 -11.53 -4.20 14.12
C ALA A 142 -10.56 -5.41 14.13
N GLY A 143 -9.37 -5.27 14.72
CA GLY A 143 -8.37 -6.34 14.76
C GLY A 143 -7.82 -6.77 13.38
N VAL A 144 -8.14 -6.01 12.33
CA VAL A 144 -7.75 -6.30 10.94
C VAL A 144 -6.29 -5.93 10.73
N ARG A 145 -5.53 -6.83 10.10
CA ARG A 145 -4.17 -6.53 9.67
C ARG A 145 -4.17 -5.98 8.25
N ILE A 146 -3.54 -4.84 8.05
CA ILE A 146 -3.34 -4.26 6.72
C ILE A 146 -1.87 -4.45 6.34
N SER A 147 -1.59 -4.74 5.09
CA SER A 147 -0.23 -4.83 4.56
C SER A 147 -0.15 -4.15 3.21
N CYS A 148 0.87 -3.32 3.00
CA CYS A 148 1.02 -2.50 1.82
C CYS A 148 2.21 -2.99 0.98
N HIS A 149 1.99 -3.09 -0.32
CA HIS A 149 2.95 -3.61 -1.30
C HIS A 149 3.12 -2.60 -2.42
N LEU A 150 4.31 -2.02 -2.51
CA LEU A 150 4.67 -1.08 -3.57
C LEU A 150 5.03 -1.85 -4.83
N VAL A 151 4.33 -1.56 -5.91
CA VAL A 151 4.55 -2.13 -7.25
C VAL A 151 5.28 -1.12 -8.12
N ALA A 152 6.35 -1.56 -8.78
CA ALA A 152 6.93 -0.84 -9.90
C ALA A 152 6.17 -1.24 -11.18
N GLU A 153 5.27 -0.39 -11.65
CA GLU A 153 4.35 -0.73 -12.74
C GLU A 153 5.08 -1.14 -14.03
N ASP A 154 6.12 -0.39 -14.41
CA ASP A 154 6.93 -0.68 -15.60
C ASP A 154 7.59 -2.06 -15.57
N ALA A 155 7.91 -2.55 -14.36
CA ALA A 155 8.53 -3.87 -14.17
C ALA A 155 7.49 -4.97 -13.90
N GLY A 156 6.26 -4.61 -13.53
CA GLY A 156 5.23 -5.57 -13.11
C GLY A 156 5.59 -6.35 -11.84
N LEU A 157 6.39 -5.75 -10.94
CA LEU A 157 6.92 -6.44 -9.75
C LEU A 157 6.67 -5.65 -8.47
N ILE A 158 6.47 -6.38 -7.36
CA ILE A 158 6.52 -5.79 -6.02
C ILE A 158 7.98 -5.49 -5.70
N VAL A 159 8.27 -4.22 -5.39
CA VAL A 159 9.63 -3.73 -5.10
C VAL A 159 9.86 -3.42 -3.62
N ALA A 160 8.78 -3.24 -2.86
CA ALA A 160 8.82 -3.13 -1.41
C ALA A 160 7.51 -3.60 -0.79
N SER A 161 7.56 -4.05 0.47
CA SER A 161 6.41 -4.55 1.22
C SER A 161 6.56 -4.17 2.69
N SER A 162 5.44 -4.06 3.40
CA SER A 162 5.37 -3.83 4.85
C SER A 162 5.42 -5.12 5.68
N LEU A 163 5.50 -6.29 5.03
CA LEU A 163 5.58 -7.61 5.66
C LEU A 163 6.98 -7.94 6.19
#